data_AF-S4MZ50-F1
#
_entry.id   AF-S4MZ50-F1
#
_cell.length_a   1.000
_cell.length_b   1.000
_cell.length_c   1.000
_cell.angle_alpha   90.00
_cell.angle_beta   90.00
_cell.angle_gamma   90.00
#
_symmetry.space_group_name_H-M   'P 1'
#
loop_
_entity.id
_entity.type
_entity.pdbx_description
1 polymer ?
#
loop_
_entity_poly.entity_id
_entity_poly.type
_entity_poly.pdbx_seq_one_letter_code
_entity_poly.pdbx_strand_id
1 'polypeptide(L)'
;MDSTGDGRRARLDELLGDSFTILTTAEPWPSLNALAQAIGVRAIPVTGLGDDGTLAAWLRAGRADAVLLRPDRVVMDVVPAGGRDFTGTAAWAALLHTTRSPHPPRRTVANGLLRSATR
;
A
#
# COMPACT_ATOMS: atom_id res chain seq x y z
N MET A 1 -31.06 -20.86 9.76
CA MET A 1 -29.82 -20.45 10.45
C MET A 1 -28.91 -20.00 9.32
N ASP A 2 -29.04 -18.73 8.97
CA ASP A 2 -28.67 -18.20 7.66
C ASP A 2 -27.57 -17.15 7.79
N SER A 3 -26.75 -17.07 6.75
CA SER A 3 -25.67 -16.10 6.52
C SER A 3 -24.36 -16.31 7.29
N THR A 4 -23.60 -17.35 6.94
CA THR A 4 -22.13 -17.24 6.95
C THR A 4 -21.79 -16.15 5.94
N GLY A 5 -21.62 -14.92 6.42
CA GLY A 5 -21.17 -13.81 5.58
C GLY A 5 -19.92 -14.27 4.86
N ASP A 6 -19.98 -14.29 3.53
CA ASP A 6 -18.85 -14.44 2.65
C ASP A 6 -18.01 -13.15 2.79
N GLY A 7 -17.40 -13.00 3.97
CA GLY A 7 -16.46 -11.97 4.31
C GLY A 7 -15.19 -12.33 3.59
N ARG A 8 -15.17 -12.08 2.27
CA ARG A 8 -13.97 -12.17 1.47
C ARG A 8 -12.97 -11.18 2.04
N ARG A 9 -12.17 -11.63 3.01
CA ARG A 9 -10.99 -10.93 3.50
C ARG A 9 -10.10 -10.74 2.29
N ALA A 10 -10.17 -9.55 1.70
CA ALA A 10 -9.29 -9.20 0.60
C ALA A 10 -7.86 -9.37 1.10
N ARG A 11 -7.01 -10.03 0.31
CA ARG A 11 -5.61 -10.17 0.71
C ARG A 11 -5.04 -8.77 0.91
N LEU A 12 -4.35 -8.55 2.02
CA LEU A 12 -3.64 -7.30 2.28
C LEU A 12 -2.82 -6.89 1.06
N ASP A 13 -2.23 -7.88 0.36
CA ASP A 13 -1.53 -7.68 -0.90
C ASP A 13 -2.32 -7.00 -2.01
N GLU A 14 -3.58 -7.37 -2.20
CA GLU A 14 -4.44 -6.79 -3.22
C GLU A 14 -4.86 -5.37 -2.84
N LEU A 15 -5.01 -5.09 -1.55
CA LEU A 15 -5.38 -3.77 -1.02
C LEU A 15 -4.21 -2.78 -1.09
N LEU A 16 -3.01 -3.23 -0.76
CA LEU A 16 -1.78 -2.44 -0.87
C LEU A 16 -1.40 -2.22 -2.34
N GLY A 17 -1.55 -3.25 -3.17
CA GLY A 17 -1.17 -3.22 -4.57
C GLY A 17 0.35 -3.30 -4.76
N ASP A 18 0.81 -2.75 -5.89
CA ASP A 18 2.18 -2.75 -6.40
C ASP A 18 2.87 -1.38 -6.28
N SER A 19 2.28 -0.48 -5.49
CA SER A 19 2.78 0.88 -5.25
C SER A 19 3.17 1.08 -3.78
N PHE A 20 3.93 2.13 -3.50
CA PHE A 20 4.19 2.53 -2.13
C PHE A 20 2.87 2.84 -1.41
N THR A 21 2.80 2.50 -0.13
CA THR A 21 1.59 2.67 0.68
C THR A 21 1.95 3.08 2.10
N ILE A 22 1.17 3.97 2.69
CA ILE A 22 1.27 4.33 4.10
C ILE A 22 0.18 3.58 4.86
N LEU A 23 0.56 2.79 5.88
CA LEU A 23 -0.37 2.20 6.84
C LEU A 23 -0.37 3.02 8.13
N THR A 24 -1.55 3.29 8.69
CA THR A 24 -1.70 4.07 9.92
C THR A 24 -2.65 3.40 10.90
N THR A 25 -2.37 3.51 12.20
CA THR A 25 -3.22 2.97 13.28
C THR A 25 -4.52 3.77 13.49
N ALA A 26 -4.52 5.03 13.07
CA ALA A 26 -5.62 5.98 13.20
C ALA A 26 -5.98 6.59 11.85
N GLU A 27 -7.10 7.32 11.82
CA GLU A 27 -7.47 8.14 10.67
C GLU A 27 -6.30 9.06 10.28
N PRO A 28 -5.86 9.08 9.01
CA PRO A 28 -4.72 9.87 8.60
C PRO A 28 -4.96 11.36 8.86
N TRP A 29 -4.03 11.98 9.60
CA TRP A 29 -4.10 13.41 9.91
C TRP A 29 -3.78 14.27 8.67
N PRO A 30 -4.15 15.56 8.65
CA PRO A 30 -4.07 16.39 7.43
C PRO A 30 -2.68 16.45 6.79
N SER A 31 -1.61 16.55 7.58
CA SER A 31 -0.25 16.58 7.02
C SER A 31 0.20 15.22 6.47
N LEU A 32 -0.22 14.10 7.06
CA LEU A 32 0.04 12.77 6.49
C LEU A 32 -0.69 12.58 5.16
N ASN A 33 -1.93 13.03 5.07
CA ASN A 33 -2.68 13.01 3.81
C ASN A 33 -2.04 13.91 2.75
N ALA A 34 -1.64 15.13 3.12
CA ALA A 34 -0.93 16.03 2.21
C ALA A 34 0.39 15.42 1.72
N LEU A 35 1.15 14.77 2.61
CA LEU A 35 2.35 14.04 2.25
C LEU A 35 2.03 12.90 1.30
N ALA A 36 1.08 12.04 1.64
CA ALA A 36 0.67 10.90 0.82
C ALA A 36 0.31 11.33 -0.61
N GLN A 37 -0.45 12.42 -0.74
CA GLN A 37 -0.79 13.04 -2.03
C GLN A 37 0.43 13.60 -2.76
N ALA A 38 1.33 14.29 -2.05
CA ALA A 38 2.55 14.86 -2.65
C ALA A 38 3.47 13.78 -3.23
N ILE A 39 3.50 12.59 -2.62
CA ILE A 39 4.29 11.46 -3.09
C ILE A 39 3.52 10.45 -3.95
N GLY A 40 2.23 10.68 -4.18
CA GLY A 40 1.37 9.83 -5.02
C GLY A 40 1.08 8.45 -4.42
N VAL A 41 1.07 8.33 -3.09
CA VAL A 41 0.76 7.07 -2.38
C VAL A 41 -0.58 7.18 -1.64
N ARG A 42 -1.13 6.03 -1.26
CA ARG A 42 -2.36 5.96 -0.45
C ARG A 42 -1.99 5.86 1.02
N ALA A 43 -2.67 6.63 1.87
CA ALA A 43 -2.70 6.41 3.31
C ALA A 43 -3.92 5.57 3.66
N ILE A 44 -3.72 4.41 4.29
CA ILE A 44 -4.78 3.45 4.60
C ILE A 44 -4.80 3.19 6.11
N PRO A 45 -5.93 3.47 6.79
CA PRO A 45 -6.10 3.09 8.19
C PRO A 45 -6.27 1.58 8.31
N VAL A 46 -5.52 0.96 9.23
CA VAL A 46 -5.54 -0.49 9.44
C VAL A 46 -6.90 -1.01 9.93
N THR A 47 -7.68 -0.15 10.57
CA THR A 47 -9.06 -0.45 11.01
C THR A 47 -10.00 -0.77 9.84
N GLY A 48 -9.70 -0.30 8.63
CA GLY A 48 -10.47 -0.57 7.42
C GLY A 48 -10.07 -1.84 6.65
N LEU A 49 -9.01 -2.54 7.07
CA LEU A 49 -8.42 -3.65 6.32
C LEU A 49 -9.01 -5.04 6.66
N GLY A 50 -9.80 -5.16 7.72
CA GLY A 50 -10.43 -6.44 8.10
C GLY A 50 -9.42 -7.51 8.52
N ASP A 51 -8.33 -7.11 9.18
CA ASP A 51 -7.19 -7.94 9.57
C ASP A 51 -7.25 -8.45 11.03
N ASP A 52 -8.45 -8.43 11.62
CA ASP A 52 -8.73 -8.75 13.02
C ASP A 52 -7.93 -7.89 14.04
N GLY A 53 -7.38 -6.75 13.62
CA GLY A 53 -6.55 -5.88 14.46
C GLY A 53 -5.09 -6.32 14.56
N THR A 54 -4.65 -7.27 13.74
CA THR A 54 -3.28 -7.79 13.73
C THR A 54 -2.25 -6.70 13.40
N LEU A 55 -2.48 -5.90 12.36
CA LEU A 55 -1.60 -4.78 11.98
C LEU A 55 -1.65 -3.67 13.02
N ALA A 56 -2.82 -3.40 13.60
CA ALA A 56 -2.93 -2.44 14.69
C ALA A 56 -2.09 -2.85 15.91
N ALA A 57 -2.10 -4.14 16.26
CA ALA A 57 -1.28 -4.69 17.33
C ALA A 57 0.23 -4.67 16.96
N TRP A 58 0.57 -5.01 15.72
CA TRP A 58 1.95 -4.98 15.22
C TRP A 58 2.54 -3.56 15.24
N LEU A 59 1.80 -2.56 14.77
CA LEU A 59 2.20 -1.15 14.81
C LEU A 59 2.41 -0.67 16.25
N ARG A 60 1.50 -1.01 17.15
CA ARG A 60 1.62 -0.68 18.58
C ARG A 60 2.82 -1.36 19.24
N ALA A 61 3.10 -2.62 18.91
CA ALA A 61 4.27 -3.33 19.39
C ALA A 61 5.57 -2.67 18.91
N GLY A 62 5.58 -2.13 17.69
CA GLY A 62 6.68 -1.32 17.14
C GLY A 62 6.71 0.13 17.63
N ARG A 63 5.76 0.56 18.46
CA ARG A 63 5.55 1.97 18.84
C ARG A 63 5.52 2.92 17.64
N ALA A 64 4.80 2.53 16.59
CA ALA A 64 4.62 3.30 15.38
C ALA A 64 3.14 3.68 15.19
N ASP A 65 2.88 4.94 14.87
CA ASP A 65 1.55 5.42 14.49
C ASP A 65 1.29 5.24 13.00
N ALA A 66 2.33 5.36 12.18
CA ALA A 66 2.26 5.07 10.75
C ALA A 66 3.55 4.42 10.23
N VAL A 67 3.46 3.67 9.13
CA VAL A 67 4.61 3.08 8.44
C VAL A 67 4.49 3.29 6.94
N LEU A 68 5.61 3.57 6.29
CA LEU A 68 5.71 3.63 4.84
C LEU A 68 6.19 2.26 4.34
N LEU A 69 5.38 1.63 3.50
CA LEU A 69 5.66 0.37 2.85
C LEU A 69 6.04 0.58 1.38
N ARG A 70 7.05 -0.18 0.95
CA ARG A 70 7.40 -0.36 -0.46
C ARG A 70 6.53 -1.48 -1.08
N PRO A 71 6.38 -1.56 -2.42
CA PRO A 71 5.58 -2.61 -3.07
C PRO A 71 5.92 -4.06 -2.68
N ASP A 72 7.18 -4.31 -2.31
CA ASP A 72 7.72 -5.58 -1.82
C ASP A 72 7.45 -5.83 -0.32
N ARG A 73 6.66 -4.97 0.34
CA ARG A 73 6.23 -5.07 1.75
C ARG A 73 7.32 -4.90 2.78
N VAL A 74 8.41 -4.28 2.35
CA VAL A 74 9.45 -3.80 3.27
C VAL A 74 9.02 -2.46 3.86
N VAL A 75 9.14 -2.34 5.18
CA VAL A 75 8.99 -1.06 5.89
C VAL A 75 10.20 -0.20 5.57
N MET A 76 9.96 0.96 4.96
CA MET A 76 10.99 1.92 4.59
C MET A 76 11.24 2.93 5.71
N ASP A 77 10.17 3.37 6.37
CA ASP A 77 10.22 4.37 7.43
C ASP A 77 8.98 4.28 8.31
N VAL A 78 9.07 4.87 9.50
CA VAL A 78 8.01 4.85 10.50
C VAL A 78 7.77 6.26 11.04
N VAL A 79 6.52 6.58 11.33
CA VAL A 79 6.15 7.67 12.23
C VAL A 79 6.04 7.06 13.62
N PRO A 80 6.94 7.40 14.56
CA PRO A 80 6.88 6.87 15.91
C PRO A 80 5.61 7.32 16.63
N ALA A 81 5.20 6.58 17.66
CA ALA A 81 4.02 6.90 18.46
C ALA A 81 4.12 8.31 19.07
N GLY A 82 3.11 9.14 18.84
CA GLY A 82 3.09 10.56 19.20
C GLY A 82 3.89 11.48 18.26
N GLY A 83 4.48 10.91 17.21
CA GLY A 83 5.13 11.64 16.12
C GLY A 83 4.13 12.14 15.10
N ARG A 84 4.58 13.09 14.27
CA ARG A 84 3.76 13.72 13.22
C ARG A 84 4.31 13.55 11.81
N ASP A 85 5.57 13.10 11.70
CA ASP A 85 6.32 13.08 10.46
C ASP A 85 7.29 11.89 10.42
N PHE A 86 7.61 11.47 9.19
CA PHE A 86 8.60 10.44 8.90
C PHE A 86 10.03 10.97 9.06
N THR A 87 10.82 10.32 9.90
CA THR A 87 12.17 10.80 10.26
C THR A 87 13.22 10.54 9.18
N GLY A 88 13.00 9.54 8.32
CA GLY A 88 13.89 9.12 7.24
C GLY A 88 13.52 9.68 5.86
N THR A 89 12.72 10.75 5.78
CA THR A 89 12.18 11.29 4.52
C THR A 89 13.22 11.45 3.41
N ALA A 90 14.40 11.97 3.72
CA ALA A 90 15.46 12.17 2.72
C ALA A 90 15.94 10.85 2.07
N ALA A 91 15.90 9.73 2.79
CA ALA A 91 16.39 8.44 2.29
C ALA A 91 15.42 7.80 1.28
N TRP A 92 14.11 7.85 1.55
CA TRP A 92 13.11 7.24 0.66
C TRP A 92 12.53 8.21 -0.37
N ALA A 93 12.59 9.53 -0.15
CA ALA A 93 12.13 10.52 -1.14
C ALA A 93 12.86 10.36 -2.48
N ALA A 94 14.18 10.16 -2.46
CA ALA A 94 14.96 9.92 -3.66
C ALA A 94 14.51 8.66 -4.42
N LEU A 95 14.10 7.61 -3.71
CA LEU A 95 13.64 6.34 -4.30
C LEU A 95 12.27 6.47 -4.98
N LEU A 96 11.40 7.36 -4.48
CA LEU A 96 10.12 7.66 -5.13
C LEU A 96 10.31 8.32 -6.49
N HIS A 97 11.33 9.18 -6.64
CA HIS A 97 11.67 9.79 -7.92
C HIS A 97 12.18 8.76 -8.94
N THR A 98 12.95 7.76 -8.51
CA THR A 98 13.45 6.69 -9.39
C THR A 98 12.40 5.63 -9.73
N THR A 99 11.43 5.39 -8.83
CA THR A 99 10.37 4.39 -9.05
C THR A 99 9.24 4.95 -9.93
N ARG A 100 9.20 6.26 -10.19
CA ARG A 100 8.37 6.89 -11.23
C ARG A 100 8.89 6.60 -12.65
N SER A 101 9.55 5.46 -12.84
CA SER A 101 9.61 4.86 -14.17
C SER A 101 8.18 4.45 -14.51
N PRO A 102 7.60 4.90 -15.64
CA PRO A 102 6.29 4.45 -16.04
C PRO A 102 6.37 2.94 -16.16
N HIS A 103 5.75 2.22 -15.22
CA HIS A 103 5.61 0.78 -15.33
C HIS A 103 4.92 0.59 -16.68
N PRO A 104 5.57 -0.04 -17.69
CA PRO A 104 4.87 -0.31 -18.94
C PRO A 104 3.62 -1.09 -18.52
N PRO A 105 2.40 -0.64 -18.90
CA PRO A 105 1.21 -1.39 -18.56
C PRO A 105 1.49 -2.80 -19.03
N ARG A 106 1.37 -3.75 -18.09
CA ARG A 106 1.56 -5.18 -18.32
C ARG A 106 0.85 -5.51 -19.63
N ARG A 107 1.63 -5.56 -20.70
CA ARG A 107 1.12 -5.76 -22.04
C ARG A 107 0.69 -7.20 -21.99
N THR A 108 -0.61 -7.41 -21.81
CA THR A 108 -1.24 -8.70 -22.05
C THR A 108 -0.81 -9.06 -23.46
N VAL A 109 0.24 -9.87 -23.55
CA VAL A 109 0.63 -10.53 -24.77
C VAL A 109 -0.54 -11.45 -25.08
N ALA A 110 -1.48 -10.95 -25.87
CA ALA A 110 -2.26 -11.79 -26.74
C ALA A 110 -1.24 -12.41 -27.70
N ASN A 111 -0.57 -13.46 -27.22
CA ASN A 111 0.32 -14.27 -28.00
C ASN A 111 -0.57 -14.92 -29.05
N GLY A 112 -0.33 -14.55 -30.30
CA GLY A 112 -1.15 -14.97 -31.42
C GLY A 112 -1.02 -16.46 -31.71
N LEU A 113 -1.92 -16.93 -32.58
CA LEU A 113 -1.65 -17.77 -33.75
C LEU A 113 -3.01 -18.08 -34.39
N LEU A 114 -3.33 -17.47 -35.54
CA LEU A 114 -3.14 -18.07 -36.88
C LEU A 114 -3.85 -19.42 -37.03
N ARG A 115 -4.97 -19.47 -37.78
CA ARG A 115 -5.25 -20.38 -38.93
C ARG A 115 -6.38 -19.74 -39.76
N SER A 116 -6.13 -19.15 -40.93
CA SER A 116 -5.95 -19.76 -42.26
C SER A 116 -7.24 -19.86 -43.09
N ALA A 117 -7.11 -19.41 -44.34
CA ALA A 117 -7.79 -19.84 -45.57
C ALA A 117 -9.10 -19.14 -45.99
N THR A 118 -8.95 -18.26 -46.99
CA THR A 118 -9.54 -18.36 -48.33
C THR A 118 -10.76 -19.29 -48.50
N ARG A 119 -11.93 -18.73 -48.81
CA ARG A 119 -12.49 -18.62 -50.18
C ARG A 119 -13.80 -17.86 -50.16
#